data_AF-A0A072TIB4-F1
#
_entry.id   AF-A0A072TIB4-F1
#
_cell.length_a   1.000
_cell.length_b   1.000
_cell.length_c   1.000
_cell.angle_alpha   90.00
_cell.angle_beta   90.00
_cell.angle_gamma   90.00
#
_symmetry.space_group_name_H-M   'P 1'
#
loop_
_entity.id
_entity.type
_entity.pdbx_description
1 polymer ?
#
loop_
_entity_poly.entity_id
_entity_poly.type
_entity_poly.pdbx_seq_one_letter_code
_entity_poly.pdbx_strand_id
1 'polypeptide(L)'
;MDELKQLQGLAGGLDWFSPDSRVIITTRDKRLLTCSHRVETTYEVDWLNVAEALELLTWKAFKSNRVHSSYKYILPCAITYASGLPLALEVVGSNLFGLDIGEWESTLDQYERIPNKEIQKILKVLMLWRKMSKVFFSTLLVA
;
A
#
# COMPACT_ATOMS: atom_id res chain seq x y z
N MET A 1 0.19 -13.51 -7.50
CA MET A 1 0.92 -14.59 -8.17
C MET A 1 0.65 -15.79 -7.30
N ASP A 2 -0.23 -16.65 -7.76
CA ASP A 2 -0.97 -17.53 -6.84
C ASP A 2 -0.59 -19.00 -7.07
N GLU A 3 0.25 -19.26 -8.07
CA GLU A 3 0.69 -20.60 -8.46
C GLU A 3 2.18 -20.63 -8.78
N LEU A 4 2.87 -21.67 -8.31
CA LEU A 4 4.30 -21.90 -8.56
C LEU A 4 4.63 -21.97 -10.06
N LYS A 5 3.72 -22.51 -10.88
CA LYS A 5 3.89 -22.58 -12.35
C LYS A 5 4.02 -21.20 -12.99
N GLN A 6 3.29 -20.20 -12.49
CA GLN A 6 3.40 -18.82 -12.97
C GLN A 6 4.77 -18.24 -12.63
N LEU A 7 5.32 -18.55 -11.44
CA LEU A 7 6.68 -18.14 -11.09
C LEU A 7 7.70 -18.74 -12.06
N GLN A 8 7.60 -20.05 -12.28
CA GLN A 8 8.53 -20.81 -13.13
C GLN A 8 8.48 -20.33 -14.58
N GLY A 9 7.31 -19.90 -15.07
CA GLY A 9 7.18 -19.30 -16.40
C GLY A 9 7.81 -17.91 -16.54
N LEU A 10 7.92 -17.14 -15.45
CA LEU A 10 8.46 -15.78 -15.45
C LEU A 10 9.94 -15.70 -15.03
N ALA A 11 10.35 -16.59 -14.13
CA ALA A 11 11.67 -16.63 -13.50
C ALA A 11 12.06 -18.09 -13.18
N GLY A 12 12.12 -18.92 -14.23
CA GLY A 12 12.38 -20.36 -14.11
C GLY A 12 13.86 -20.74 -13.95
N GLY A 13 14.79 -19.91 -14.43
CA GLY A 13 16.23 -20.17 -14.41
C GLY A 13 17.03 -18.94 -14.01
N LEU A 14 18.09 -19.14 -13.23
CA LEU A 14 19.03 -18.06 -12.87
C LEU A 14 19.80 -17.54 -14.09
N ASP A 15 19.98 -18.40 -15.09
CA ASP A 15 20.61 -18.13 -16.39
C ASP A 15 19.77 -17.20 -17.30
N TRP A 16 18.50 -16.97 -16.96
CA TRP A 16 17.63 -16.07 -17.72
C TRP A 16 17.96 -14.59 -17.48
N PHE A 17 18.69 -14.29 -16.40
CA PHE A 17 19.03 -12.93 -16.02
C PHE A 17 20.55 -12.76 -16.01
N SER A 18 21.03 -11.59 -16.42
CA SER A 18 22.47 -11.28 -16.34
C SER A 18 22.92 -11.13 -14.88
N PRO A 19 24.20 -11.35 -14.54
CA PRO A 19 24.71 -11.24 -13.17
C PRO A 19 24.49 -9.88 -12.47
N ASP A 20 24.26 -8.82 -13.24
CA ASP A 20 23.96 -7.49 -12.67
C ASP A 20 22.45 -7.23 -12.50
N SER A 21 21.61 -8.22 -12.79
CA SER A 21 20.16 -8.09 -12.73
C SER A 21 19.63 -8.32 -11.32
N ARG A 22 18.64 -7.51 -10.93
CA ARG A 22 17.89 -7.69 -9.67
C ARG A 22 16.45 -8.07 -9.98
N VAL A 23 16.01 -9.24 -9.54
CA VAL A 23 14.62 -9.68 -9.66
C VAL A 23 13.91 -9.48 -8.33
N ILE A 24 12.81 -8.72 -8.33
CA ILE A 24 11.94 -8.53 -7.16
C ILE A 24 10.65 -9.30 -7.37
N ILE A 25 10.40 -10.29 -6.53
CA ILE A 25 9.16 -11.07 -6.54
C ILE A 25 8.28 -10.56 -5.40
N THR A 26 7.02 -10.24 -5.72
CA THR A 26 6.01 -9.91 -4.72
C THR A 26 4.95 -11.00 -4.67
N THR A 27 4.69 -11.53 -3.47
CA THR A 27 3.67 -12.57 -3.28
C THR A 27 3.03 -12.45 -1.91
N ARG A 28 1.81 -12.96 -1.76
CA ARG A 28 1.16 -13.13 -0.45
C ARG A 28 1.32 -14.54 0.12
N ASP A 29 1.71 -15.49 -0.72
CA ASP A 29 1.97 -16.86 -0.30
C ASP A 29 3.48 -17.05 -0.12
N LYS A 30 3.91 -17.05 1.14
CA LYS A 30 5.30 -17.30 1.53
C LYS A 30 5.81 -18.65 1.03
N ARG A 31 4.93 -19.63 0.83
CA ARG A 31 5.30 -20.97 0.34
C ARG A 31 5.91 -20.88 -1.06
N LEU A 32 5.43 -19.94 -1.88
CA LEU A 32 5.97 -19.72 -3.23
C LEU A 32 7.43 -19.25 -3.17
N LEU A 33 7.82 -18.48 -2.14
CA LEU A 33 9.21 -18.07 -1.94
C LEU A 33 10.08 -19.25 -1.50
N THR A 34 9.60 -20.07 -0.55
CA THR A 34 10.35 -21.23 -0.05
C THR A 34 10.48 -22.38 -1.05
N CYS A 35 9.54 -22.51 -1.99
CA CYS A 35 9.56 -23.54 -3.03
C CYS A 35 10.27 -23.07 -4.32
N SER A 36 10.61 -21.77 -4.43
CA SER A 36 11.33 -21.20 -5.57
C SER A 36 12.84 -21.28 -5.40
N HIS A 37 13.58 -21.17 -6.51
CA HIS A 37 15.03 -21.32 -6.55
C HIS A 37 15.72 -20.18 -5.78
N ARG A 38 16.83 -20.49 -5.09
CA ARG A 38 17.77 -19.58 -4.38
C ARG A 38 17.25 -18.16 -4.08
N VAL A 39 16.17 -18.05 -3.30
CA VAL A 39 15.76 -16.76 -2.73
C VAL A 39 16.78 -16.37 -1.67
N GLU A 40 17.50 -15.27 -1.91
CA GLU A 40 18.58 -14.81 -1.04
C GLU A 40 18.03 -14.10 0.20
N THR A 41 17.00 -13.27 0.00
CA THR A 41 16.38 -12.49 1.08
C THR A 41 14.87 -12.47 0.91
N THR A 42 14.16 -12.64 2.03
CA THR A 42 12.70 -12.43 2.10
C THR A 42 12.40 -11.31 3.07
N TYR A 43 11.61 -10.33 2.64
CA TYR A 43 11.13 -9.25 3.49
C TYR A 43 9.61 -9.31 3.61
N GLU A 44 9.12 -9.21 4.83
CA GLU A 44 7.68 -9.16 5.10
C GLU A 44 7.25 -7.70 5.21
N VAL A 45 6.24 -7.31 4.43
CA VAL A 45 5.69 -5.95 4.44
C VAL A 45 4.72 -5.84 5.58
N ASP A 46 5.08 -5.02 6.55
CA ASP A 46 4.17 -4.62 7.61
C ASP A 46 3.21 -3.53 7.13
N TRP A 47 2.10 -3.40 7.86
CA TRP A 47 1.13 -2.34 7.63
C TRP A 47 1.72 -0.99 8.02
N LEU A 48 1.22 0.07 7.38
CA LEU A 48 1.60 1.43 7.75
C LEU A 48 1.30 1.65 9.24
N ASN A 49 2.32 2.11 9.96
CA ASN A 49 2.10 2.67 11.28
C ASN A 49 1.44 4.05 11.17
N VAL A 50 1.04 4.62 12.31
CA VAL A 50 0.32 5.90 12.34
C VAL A 50 1.14 7.05 11.74
N ALA A 51 2.46 7.07 11.96
CA ALA A 51 3.34 8.11 11.42
C ALA A 51 3.49 7.98 9.90
N GLU A 52 3.65 6.76 9.38
CA GLU A 52 3.74 6.51 7.93
C GLU A 52 2.41 6.80 7.22
N ALA A 53 1.28 6.47 7.85
CA ALA A 53 -0.04 6.80 7.33
C ALA A 53 -0.25 8.32 7.25
N LEU A 54 0.20 9.05 8.27
CA LEU A 54 0.18 10.51 8.30
C LEU A 54 1.07 11.11 7.21
N GLU A 55 2.28 10.59 7.04
CA GLU A 55 3.20 11.03 6.00
C GLU A 55 2.61 10.80 4.60
N LEU A 56 2.08 9.61 4.34
CA LEU A 56 1.44 9.29 3.06
C LEU A 56 0.26 10.20 2.77
N LEU A 57 -0.64 10.40 3.73
CA LEU A 57 -1.79 11.28 3.56
C LEU A 57 -1.34 12.72 3.28
N THR A 58 -0.38 13.21 4.07
CA THR A 58 0.20 14.55 3.94
C THR A 58 0.79 14.75 2.55
N TRP A 59 1.60 13.79 2.09
CA TRP A 59 2.19 13.83 0.77
C TRP A 59 1.14 13.83 -0.34
N LYS A 60 0.07 13.04 -0.20
CA LYS A 60 -0.98 12.96 -1.22
C LYS A 60 -1.84 14.22 -1.27
N ALA A 61 -2.18 14.79 -0.11
CA ALA A 61 -3.07 15.94 0.02
C ALA A 61 -2.37 17.31 -0.14
N PHE A 62 -1.05 17.40 0.07
CA PHE A 62 -0.30 18.66 -0.03
C PHE A 62 0.88 18.61 -1.03
N LYS A 63 1.23 17.43 -1.57
CA LYS A 63 2.43 17.21 -2.41
C LYS A 63 3.73 17.64 -1.72
N SER A 64 3.72 17.63 -0.39
CA SER A 64 4.80 18.11 0.48
C SER A 64 4.67 17.44 1.84
N ASN A 65 5.79 17.25 2.54
CA ASN A 65 5.80 16.78 3.93
C ASN A 65 5.48 17.89 4.95
N ARG A 66 5.14 19.09 4.48
CA ARG A 66 4.77 20.21 5.34
C ARG A 66 3.26 20.39 5.35
N VAL A 67 2.69 20.38 6.55
CA VAL A 67 1.26 20.68 6.78
C VAL A 67 1.13 21.95 7.59
N HIS A 68 0.28 22.87 7.13
CA HIS A 68 -0.06 24.05 7.90
C HIS A 68 -0.78 23.64 9.20
N SER A 69 -0.47 24.31 10.32
CA SER A 69 -0.95 23.92 11.65
C SER A 69 -2.47 23.80 11.73
N SER A 70 -3.20 24.60 10.94
CA SER A 70 -4.66 24.54 10.83
C SER A 70 -5.16 23.16 10.43
N TYR A 71 -4.49 22.41 9.56
CA TYR A 71 -4.97 21.10 9.09
C TYR A 71 -4.63 19.95 10.06
N LYS A 72 -3.78 20.17 11.07
CA LYS A 72 -3.29 19.08 11.93
C LYS A 72 -4.41 18.37 12.70
N TYR A 73 -5.48 19.09 13.06
CA TYR A 73 -6.59 18.49 13.81
C TYR A 73 -7.49 17.59 12.95
N ILE A 74 -7.52 17.78 11.62
CA ILE A 74 -8.40 17.04 10.71
C ILE A 74 -7.74 15.82 10.05
N LEU A 75 -6.40 15.77 10.02
CA LEU A 75 -5.66 14.61 9.51
C LEU A 75 -6.06 13.29 10.17
N PRO A 76 -6.25 13.19 11.51
CA PRO A 76 -6.68 11.94 12.15
C PRO A 76 -8.03 11.43 11.64
N CYS A 77 -8.98 12.33 11.32
CA CYS A 77 -10.28 11.96 10.75
C CYS A 77 -10.11 11.29 9.38
N ALA A 78 -9.32 11.89 8.49
CA ALA A 78 -9.03 11.32 7.18
C ALA A 78 -8.30 9.97 7.28
N ILE A 79 -7.32 9.83 8.18
CA ILE A 79 -6.61 8.55 8.42
C ILE A 79 -7.58 7.48 8.93
N THR A 80 -8.44 7.85 9.88
CA THR A 80 -9.43 6.94 10.48
C THR A 80 -10.42 6.45 9.42
N TYR A 81 -10.92 7.35 8.57
CA TYR A 81 -11.79 6.99 7.45
C TYR A 81 -11.12 5.99 6.50
N ALA A 82 -9.85 6.23 6.15
CA ALA A 82 -9.06 5.33 5.32
C ALA A 82 -8.62 4.03 6.05
N SER A 83 -8.93 3.88 7.34
CA SER A 83 -8.48 2.76 8.19
C SER A 83 -6.96 2.53 8.17
N GLY A 84 -6.17 3.58 7.91
CA GLY A 84 -4.72 3.49 7.74
C GLY A 84 -4.24 2.66 6.54
N LEU A 85 -5.13 2.27 5.62
CA LEU A 85 -4.78 1.45 4.46
C LEU A 85 -4.11 2.32 3.39
N PRO A 86 -2.90 1.96 2.87
CA PRO A 86 -2.14 2.80 1.95
C PRO A 86 -2.96 3.27 0.75
N LEU A 87 -3.67 2.35 0.09
CA LEU A 87 -4.45 2.66 -1.10
C LEU A 87 -5.68 3.53 -0.78
N ALA A 88 -6.31 3.36 0.38
CA ALA A 88 -7.43 4.20 0.79
C ALA A 88 -6.95 5.60 1.15
N LEU A 89 -5.80 5.73 1.82
CA LEU A 89 -5.15 7.00 2.13
C LEU A 89 -4.77 7.76 0.86
N GLU A 90 -4.35 7.06 -0.19
CA GLU A 90 -4.04 7.68 -1.47
C GLU A 90 -5.26 8.31 -2.15
N VAL A 91 -6.40 7.60 -2.17
CA VAL A 91 -7.65 8.13 -2.72
C VAL A 91 -8.17 9.29 -1.87
N VAL A 92 -8.20 9.13 -0.54
CA VAL A 92 -8.62 10.20 0.38
C VAL A 92 -7.74 11.44 0.21
N GLY A 93 -6.42 11.29 0.27
CA GLY A 93 -5.49 12.40 0.13
C GLY A 93 -5.60 13.08 -1.24
N SER A 94 -5.81 12.31 -2.31
CA SER A 94 -6.00 12.87 -3.65
C SER A 94 -7.30 13.66 -3.78
N ASN A 95 -8.39 13.21 -3.16
CA ASN A 95 -9.67 13.93 -3.15
C ASN A 95 -9.61 15.23 -2.33
N LEU A 96 -8.71 15.30 -1.34
CA LEU A 96 -8.50 16.47 -0.49
C LEU A 96 -7.47 17.46 -1.03
N PHE A 97 -6.76 17.09 -2.11
CA PHE A 97 -5.69 17.93 -2.67
C PHE A 97 -6.24 19.25 -3.23
N GLY A 98 -5.65 20.36 -2.80
CA GLY A 98 -6.01 21.70 -3.27
C GLY A 98 -7.26 22.31 -2.64
N LEU A 99 -7.95 21.57 -1.77
CA LEU A 99 -9.12 22.04 -1.04
C LEU A 99 -8.72 22.84 0.20
N ASP A 100 -9.56 23.79 0.60
CA ASP A 100 -9.43 24.50 1.87
C ASP A 100 -9.95 23.68 3.07
N ILE A 101 -9.72 24.17 4.29
CA ILE A 101 -10.06 23.42 5.50
C ILE A 101 -11.56 23.18 5.70
N GLY A 102 -12.43 24.12 5.31
CA GLY A 102 -13.88 23.94 5.38
C GLY A 102 -14.37 22.95 4.33
N GLU A 103 -13.73 22.93 3.16
CA GLU A 103 -13.97 21.92 2.13
C GLU A 103 -13.51 20.53 2.56
N TRP A 104 -12.39 20.41 3.30
CA TRP A 104 -11.97 19.15 3.92
C TRP A 104 -13.01 18.64 4.91
N GLU A 105 -13.49 19.50 5.82
CA GLU A 105 -14.53 19.14 6.79
C GLU A 105 -15.79 18.65 6.08
N SER A 106 -16.24 19.38 5.08
CA SER A 106 -17.43 19.02 4.29
C SER A 106 -17.25 17.70 3.54
N THR A 107 -16.08 17.47 2.95
CA THR A 107 -15.76 16.24 2.21
C THR A 107 -15.73 15.02 3.14
N LEU A 108 -15.11 15.16 4.32
CA LEU A 108 -15.02 14.08 5.30
C LEU A 108 -16.39 13.81 5.97
N ASP A 109 -17.19 14.83 6.26
CA ASP A 109 -18.58 14.65 6.71
C ASP A 109 -19.41 13.91 5.65
N GLN A 110 -19.25 14.29 4.37
CA GLN A 110 -19.93 13.61 3.27
C GLN A 110 -19.54 12.12 3.20
N TYR A 111 -18.28 11.79 3.45
CA TYR A 111 -17.82 10.40 3.48
C TYR A 111 -18.45 9.55 4.59
N GLU A 112 -18.80 10.15 5.74
CA GLU A 112 -19.54 9.46 6.80
C GLU A 112 -21.01 9.25 6.41
N ARG A 113 -21.63 10.22 5.75
CA ARG A 113 -23.05 10.18 5.38
C ARG A 113 -23.31 9.34 4.13
N ILE A 114 -22.47 9.51 3.12
CA ILE A 114 -22.55 8.86 1.82
C ILE A 114 -21.16 8.29 1.51
N PRO A 115 -20.89 7.04 1.94
CA PRO A 115 -19.59 6.44 1.77
C PRO A 115 -19.15 6.42 0.31
N ASN A 116 -17.95 6.95 0.03
CA ASN A 116 -17.39 6.94 -1.31
C ASN A 116 -17.24 5.49 -1.80
N LYS A 117 -17.88 5.15 -2.92
CA LYS A 117 -17.96 3.77 -3.42
C LYS A 117 -16.60 3.17 -3.73
N GLU A 118 -15.66 3.97 -4.25
CA GLU A 118 -14.31 3.53 -4.57
C GLU A 118 -13.54 3.19 -3.30
N ILE A 119 -13.54 4.11 -2.34
CA ILE A 119 -12.89 3.91 -1.03
C ILE A 119 -13.52 2.70 -0.33
N GLN A 120 -14.84 2.57 -0.31
CA GLN A 120 -15.52 1.42 0.29
C GLN A 120 -15.17 0.09 -0.38
N LYS A 121 -15.03 0.07 -1.71
CA LYS A 121 -14.59 -1.13 -2.43
C LYS A 121 -13.16 -1.51 -2.02
N ILE A 122 -12.26 -0.52 -1.95
CA ILE A 122 -10.88 -0.70 -1.51
C ILE A 122 -10.85 -1.24 -0.06
N LEU A 123 -11.56 -0.59 0.86
CA LEU A 123 -11.63 -1.00 2.26
C LEU A 123 -12.14 -2.43 2.40
N LYS A 124 -13.22 -2.82 1.70
CA LYS A 124 -13.75 -4.20 1.75
C LYS A 124 -12.73 -5.23 1.30
N VAL A 125 -12.09 -5.02 0.14
CA VAL A 125 -11.13 -5.98 -0.41
C VAL A 125 -9.87 -6.04 0.45
N LEU A 126 -9.31 -4.89 0.82
CA LEU A 126 -8.08 -4.84 1.61
C LEU A 126 -8.28 -5.30 3.05
N MET A 127 -9.44 -5.05 3.67
CA MET A 127 -9.74 -5.58 5.01
C MET A 127 -9.87 -7.11 5.01
N LEU A 128 -10.43 -7.69 3.96
CA LEU A 128 -10.44 -9.14 3.76
C LEU A 128 -8.99 -9.65 3.60
N TRP A 129 -8.17 -9.00 2.78
CA TRP A 129 -6.77 -9.37 2.60
C TRP A 129 -5.93 -9.18 3.87
N ARG A 130 -6.20 -8.14 4.66
CA ARG A 130 -5.54 -7.87 5.94
C ARG A 130 -5.71 -9.01 6.93
N LYS A 131 -6.86 -9.69 6.90
CA LYS A 131 -7.10 -10.89 7.70
C LYS A 131 -6.41 -12.14 7.12
N MET A 132 -6.12 -12.16 5.82
CA MET A 132 -5.72 -13.38 5.12
C MET A 132 -4.21 -13.57 5.00
N SER A 133 -3.37 -12.53 4.88
CA SER A 133 -1.88 -12.65 4.96
C SER A 133 -1.17 -11.30 4.72
N LYS A 134 0.11 -11.24 5.10
CA LYS A 134 1.05 -10.14 4.76
C LYS A 134 1.61 -10.32 3.34
N VAL A 135 2.09 -9.24 2.74
CA VAL A 135 2.79 -9.28 1.44
C VAL A 135 4.27 -9.52 1.70
N PHE A 136 4.90 -10.38 0.92
CA PHE A 136 6.31 -10.72 1.00
C PHE A 136 7.03 -10.26 -0.26
N PHE A 137 8.20 -9.65 -0.07
CA PHE A 137 9.18 -9.37 -1.10
C PHE A 137 10.28 -10.42 -1.04
N SER A 138 10.83 -10.78 -2.20
CA SER A 138 12.14 -11.41 -2.25
C SER A 138 13.02 -10.80 -3.32
N THR A 139 14.30 -10.66 -3.02
CA THR A 139 15.31 -10.30 -4.02
C THR A 139 16.06 -11.55 -4.44
N LEU A 140 16.14 -11.77 -5.76
CA LEU A 140 17.09 -12.69 -6.36
C LEU A 140 18.27 -11.84 -6.87
N LEU A 141 19.46 -12.02 -6.30
CA LEU A 141 20.71 -11.62 -6.93
C LEU A 141 21.20 -12.81 -7.75
N VAL A 142 21.25 -12.65 -9.06
CA VAL A 142 21.92 -13.63 -9.91
C VAL A 142 23.41 -13.30 -9.83
N ALA A 143 24.22 -14.15 -9.21
CA ALA A 143 25.68 -14.02 -9.21
C ALA A 143 26.29 -14.97 -10.25
#